data_AF-A0A388QVN0-F1
#
_entry.id   AF-A0A388QVN0-F1
#
_cell.length_a   1.000
_cell.length_b   1.000
_cell.length_c   1.000
_cell.angle_alpha   90.00
_cell.angle_beta   90.00
_cell.angle_gamma   90.00
#
_symmetry.space_group_name_H-M   'P 1'
#
loop_
_entity.id
_entity.type
_entity.pdbx_description
1 polymer ?
#
loop_
_entity_poly.entity_id
_entity_poly.type
_entity_poly.pdbx_seq_one_letter_code
_entity_poly.pdbx_strand_id
1 'polypeptide(L)'
;MVVTGDPADPDFALLAGQGDALAELWIVSTVSFAPLAGGTLTFQVDKAGGVRCPRSWRWVPELVEAGKFGMVSPRCRAALHAKYPNP
;
A
#
# COMPACT_ATOMS: atom_id res chain seq x y z
N MET A 1 -3.45 4.19 6.16
CA MET A 1 -4.60 5.10 6.08
C MET A 1 -5.85 4.26 5.88
N VAL A 2 -6.94 4.61 6.54
CA VAL A 2 -8.25 3.98 6.35
C VAL A 2 -9.21 5.04 5.80
N VAL A 3 -9.87 4.71 4.68
CA VAL A 3 -10.91 5.54 4.06
C VAL A 3 -12.25 4.90 4.38
N THR A 4 -13.14 5.65 5.03
CA THR A 4 -14.48 5.20 5.41
C THR A 4 -15.51 6.07 4.70
N GLY A 5 -16.62 5.50 4.23
CA GLY A 5 -17.68 6.27 3.57
C GLY A 5 -18.72 5.36 2.92
N ASP A 6 -19.81 5.98 2.46
CA ASP A 6 -20.87 5.28 1.74
C ASP A 6 -20.38 4.81 0.35
N PRO A 7 -20.50 3.52 0.00
CA PRO A 7 -20.28 3.05 -1.37
C PRO A 7 -21.04 3.80 -2.47
N ALA A 8 -22.20 4.37 -2.13
CA ALA A 8 -23.01 5.17 -3.06
C ALA A 8 -22.49 6.60 -3.24
N ASP A 9 -21.59 7.06 -2.38
CA ASP A 9 -20.90 8.34 -2.55
C ASP A 9 -19.94 8.26 -3.76
N PRO A 10 -20.05 9.18 -4.74
CA PRO A 10 -19.25 9.11 -5.96
C PRO A 10 -17.75 9.27 -5.72
N ASP A 11 -17.34 10.02 -4.70
CA ASP A 11 -15.93 10.21 -4.36
C ASP A 11 -15.38 8.96 -3.66
N PHE A 12 -16.15 8.34 -2.76
CA PHE A 12 -15.75 7.05 -2.17
C PHE A 12 -15.58 5.99 -3.25
N ALA A 13 -16.54 5.87 -4.18
CA ALA A 13 -16.47 4.94 -5.30
C ALA A 13 -15.26 5.21 -6.22
N LEU A 14 -14.98 6.47 -6.53
CA LEU A 14 -13.82 6.88 -7.32
C LEU A 14 -12.51 6.46 -6.63
N LEU A 15 -12.36 6.75 -5.34
CA LEU A 15 -11.16 6.42 -4.57
C LEU A 15 -10.98 4.91 -4.45
N ALA A 16 -12.04 4.17 -4.15
CA ALA A 16 -12.02 2.71 -4.09
C ALA A 16 -11.60 2.09 -5.43
N GLY A 17 -12.04 2.68 -6.55
CA GLY A 17 -11.64 2.28 -7.90
C GLY A 17 -10.15 2.44 -8.22
N GLN A 18 -9.41 3.29 -7.51
CA GLN A 18 -7.96 3.45 -7.68
C GLN A 18 -7.15 2.30 -7.04
N GLY A 19 -7.73 1.59 -6.07
CA GLY A 19 -7.09 0.46 -5.38
C GLY A 19 -5.67 0.77 -4.88
N ASP A 20 -4.72 -0.11 -5.19
CA ASP A 20 -3.32 0.00 -4.75
C ASP A 20 -2.59 1.23 -5.28
N ALA A 21 -3.04 1.81 -6.41
CA ALA A 21 -2.41 3.01 -6.98
C ALA A 21 -2.51 4.21 -6.04
N LEU A 22 -3.52 4.23 -5.18
CA LEU A 22 -3.76 5.33 -4.24
C LEU A 22 -2.63 5.48 -3.21
N ALA A 23 -2.02 4.36 -2.80
CA ALA A 23 -0.84 4.39 -1.92
C ALA A 23 0.40 5.00 -2.62
N GLU A 24 0.46 4.97 -3.95
CA GLU A 24 1.49 5.67 -4.73
C GLU A 24 1.11 7.15 -4.91
N LEU A 25 -0.15 7.45 -5.27
CA LEU A 25 -0.62 8.82 -5.49
C LEU A 25 -0.49 9.69 -4.23
N TRP A 26 -0.74 9.11 -3.06
CA TRP A 26 -0.67 9.83 -1.79
C TRP A 26 0.66 9.66 -1.05
N ILE A 27 1.61 8.90 -1.61
CA ILE A 27 2.93 8.70 -1.01
C ILE A 27 2.82 8.16 0.43
N VAL A 28 1.89 7.23 0.66
CA VAL A 28 1.69 6.53 1.95
C VAL A 28 1.97 5.05 1.80
N SER A 29 2.31 4.35 2.89
CA SER A 29 2.67 2.93 2.79
C SER A 29 1.49 2.02 2.44
N THR A 30 0.28 2.35 2.88
CA THR A 30 -0.95 1.56 2.62
C THR A 30 -2.20 2.44 2.74
N VAL A 31 -3.18 2.13 1.90
CA VAL A 31 -4.56 2.63 1.98
C VAL A 31 -5.49 1.42 2.05
N SER A 32 -6.49 1.49 2.91
CA SER A 32 -7.54 0.48 3.05
C SER A 32 -8.89 1.16 3.10
N PHE A 33 -9.93 0.44 2.71
CA PHE A 33 -11.30 0.95 2.64
C PHE A 33 -12.19 0.22 3.64
N ALA A 34 -12.99 0.98 4.38
CA ALA A 34 -13.99 0.49 5.32
C ALA A 34 -15.35 1.07 4.93
N PRO A 35 -16.11 0.40 4.04
CA PRO A 35 -17.38 0.94 3.57
C PRO A 35 -18.41 1.03 4.70
N LEU A 36 -19.20 2.12 4.71
CA LEU A 36 -20.22 2.41 5.71
C LEU A 36 -21.40 3.13 5.06
N ALA A 37 -22.51 2.41 4.83
CA ALA A 37 -23.72 2.96 4.21
C ALA A 37 -24.28 4.14 5.01
N GLY A 38 -24.63 5.24 4.33
CA GLY A 38 -25.02 6.52 4.95
C GLY A 38 -23.88 7.23 5.70
N GLY A 39 -22.67 6.67 5.69
CA GLY A 39 -21.50 7.24 6.33
C GLY A 39 -20.89 8.36 5.50
N THR A 40 -20.43 9.42 6.18
CA THR A 40 -19.66 10.48 5.54
C THR A 40 -18.28 9.99 5.13
N LEU A 41 -17.78 10.51 4.01
CA LEU A 41 -16.41 10.27 3.58
C LEU A 41 -15.43 10.82 4.62
N THR A 42 -14.62 9.94 5.20
CA THR A 42 -13.69 10.25 6.28
C THR A 42 -12.37 9.50 6.10
N PHE A 43 -11.31 10.08 6.64
CA PHE A 43 -9.93 9.58 6.51
C PHE A 43 -9.30 9.45 7.88
N GLN A 44 -8.80 8.27 8.21
CA GLN A 44 -7.99 8.04 9.40
C GLN A 44 -6.53 7.79 8.99
N VAL A 45 -5.63 8.55 9.60
CA VAL A 45 -4.19 8.50 9.33
C VAL A 45 -3.44 8.04 10.58
N ASP A 46 -2.75 6.92 10.44
CA ASP A 46 -1.92 6.33 11.48
C ASP A 46 -0.58 5.89 10.88
N LYS A 47 0.42 5.71 11.76
CA LYS A 47 1.69 5.09 11.37
C LYS A 47 1.40 3.69 10.84
N ALA A 48 1.83 3.42 9.61
CA ALA A 48 1.72 2.09 9.03
C ALA A 48 2.49 1.06 9.86
N GLY A 49 1.86 -0.09 10.10
CA GLY A 49 2.44 -1.21 10.85
C GLY A 49 3.44 -2.03 10.03
N GLY A 50 3.92 -3.13 10.61
CA GLY A 50 4.86 -4.04 9.97
C GLY A 50 6.30 -3.54 10.02
N VAL A 51 7.05 -3.80 8.95
CA VAL A 51 8.49 -3.55 8.85
C VAL A 51 8.81 -2.63 7.67
N ARG A 52 9.78 -1.74 7.85
CA ARG A 52 10.19 -0.80 6.80
C ARG A 52 11.12 -1.49 5.79
N CYS A 53 10.71 -1.52 4.52
CA CYS A 53 11.55 -2.00 3.43
C CYS A 53 12.75 -1.07 3.20
N PRO A 54 14.01 -1.55 3.22
CA PRO A 54 15.17 -0.68 3.10
C PRO A 54 15.34 -0.05 1.72
N ARG A 55 14.78 -0.66 0.66
CA ARG A 55 14.89 -0.17 -0.73
C ARG A 55 13.86 0.90 -1.09
N SER A 56 12.59 0.68 -0.73
CA SER A 56 11.47 1.56 -1.10
C SER A 56 10.97 2.44 0.06
N TRP A 57 11.45 2.18 1.27
CA TRP A 57 11.04 2.83 2.53
C TRP A 57 9.54 2.68 2.88
N ARG A 58 8.79 1.89 2.12
CA ARG A 58 7.41 1.50 2.47
C ARG A 58 7.40 0.55 3.66
N TRP A 59 6.44 0.76 4.55
CA TRP A 59 6.09 -0.19 5.61
C TRP A 59 5.23 -1.31 5.01
N VAL A 60 5.63 -2.55 5.21
CA VAL A 60 5.01 -3.75 4.63
C VAL A 60 4.85 -4.84 5.70
N PRO A 61 3.94 -5.82 5.51
CA PRO A 61 3.73 -6.88 6.50
C PRO A 61 5.01 -7.68 6.80
N GLU A 62 5.83 -7.93 5.79
CA GLU A 62 7.06 -8.71 5.90
C GLU A 62 8.12 -8.30 4.87
N LEU A 63 9.38 -8.65 5.18
CA LEU A 63 10.47 -8.64 4.20
C LEU A 63 10.74 -10.08 3.75
N VAL A 64 11.17 -10.22 2.50
CA VAL A 64 11.53 -11.49 1.87
C VAL A 64 12.96 -11.41 1.34
N GLU A 65 13.64 -12.55 1.32
CA GLU A 65 15.02 -12.67 0.82
C GLU A 65 15.08 -12.35 -0.69
N ALA A 66 16.11 -11.62 -1.09
CA ALA A 66 16.38 -11.24 -2.49
C ALA A 66 17.85 -11.48 -2.88
N GLY A 67 18.45 -12.55 -2.37
CA GLY A 67 19.80 -12.98 -2.72
C GLY A 67 20.85 -11.99 -2.21
N LYS A 68 21.79 -11.58 -3.06
CA LYS A 68 22.82 -10.60 -2.65
C LYS A 68 22.29 -9.23 -2.20
N PHE A 69 21.01 -8.93 -2.48
CA PHE A 69 20.37 -7.67 -2.08
C PHE A 69 19.72 -7.71 -0.69
N GLY A 70 19.72 -8.88 -0.03
CA GLY A 70 19.18 -9.09 1.31
C GLY A 70 17.66 -8.95 1.39
N MET A 71 17.17 -8.66 2.60
CA MET A 71 15.74 -8.64 2.91
C MET A 71 15.04 -7.36 2.40
N VAL A 72 14.05 -7.53 1.53
CA VAL A 72 13.26 -6.43 0.93
C VAL A 72 11.77 -6.78 0.84
N SER A 73 10.90 -5.82 0.55
CA SER A 73 9.48 -6.11 0.33
C SER A 73 9.25 -7.01 -0.90
N PRO A 74 8.15 -7.79 -0.98
CA PRO A 74 7.86 -8.66 -2.12
C PRO A 74 7.90 -7.93 -3.48
N ARG A 75 7.35 -6.72 -3.55
CA ARG A 75 7.43 -5.86 -4.74
C ARG A 75 8.87 -5.49 -5.11
N CYS A 76 9.68 -5.14 -4.11
CA CYS A 76 11.09 -4.81 -4.34
C CYS A 76 11.88 -6.02 -4.82
N ARG A 77 11.61 -7.22 -4.29
CA ARG A 77 12.20 -8.47 -4.77
C ARG A 77 11.84 -8.74 -6.24
N ALA A 78 10.55 -8.64 -6.59
CA ALA A 78 10.12 -8.82 -7.98
C ALA A 78 10.82 -7.84 -8.93
N ALA A 79 10.94 -6.58 -8.53
CA ALA A 79 11.65 -5.56 -9.31
C ALA A 79 13.17 -5.81 -9.40
N LEU A 80 13.81 -6.35 -8.35
CA LEU A 80 15.22 -6.76 -8.40
C LEU A 80 15.40 -7.94 -9.35
N HIS A 81 14.57 -8.97 -9.24
CA HIS A 81 14.64 -10.17 -10.07
C HIS A 81 14.40 -9.86 -11.55
N ALA A 82 13.47 -8.95 -11.86
CA ALA A 82 13.24 -8.49 -13.24
C ALA A 82 14.47 -7.80 -13.85
N LYS A 83 15.25 -7.07 -13.05
CA LYS A 83 16.47 -6.37 -13.50
C LYS A 83 17.73 -7.23 -13.44
N TYR A 84 17.78 -8.15 -12.48
CA TYR A 84 18.92 -9.01 -12.16
C TYR A 84 18.42 -10.45 -11.97
N PRO A 85 18.14 -11.18 -13.06
CA PRO A 85 17.54 -12.52 -13.00
C PRO A 85 18.47 -13.59 -12.42
N ASN A 86 19.78 -13.32 -12.32
CA ASN A 86 20.75 -14.12 -11.57
C ASN A 86 21.31 -13.29 -10.38
N PRO A 87 20.50 -13.03 -9.34
CA PRO A 87 20.87 -12.14 -8.25
C PRO A 87 21.88 -12.80 -7.29
#